data_AF-A0A3M0LGE5-F1
#
_entry.id   AF-A0A3M0LGE5-F1
#
_cell.length_a   1.000
_cell.length_b   1.000
_cell.length_c   1.000
_cell.angle_alpha   90.00
_cell.angle_beta   90.00
_cell.angle_gamma   90.00
#
_symmetry.space_group_name_H-M   'P 1'
#
loop_
_entity.id
_entity.type
_entity.pdbx_description
1 polymer ?
#
loop_
_entity_poly.entity_id
_entity_poly.type
_entity_poly.pdbx_seq_one_letter_code
_entity_poly.pdbx_strand_id
1 'polypeptide(L)'
;MCWKTLEEGIQKLREVAVLEVLFGRGGQHDNDPNKVRCTGQMLWNLAALGPSQYATFIATIHPDNNRETVGSVANKLRNYESIISGPMQAQVSAMVKELREEMREKMRGDSSQVEPV
;
A
#
# COMPACT_ATOMS: atom_id res chain seq x y z
N MET A 1 15.26 3.97 5.64
CA MET A 1 14.54 4.18 4.36
C MET A 1 13.10 3.76 4.59
N CYS A 2 12.15 4.66 4.38
CA CYS A 2 10.71 4.36 4.41
C CYS A 2 10.27 3.88 3.02
N TRP A 3 9.34 2.92 2.97
CA TRP A 3 8.74 2.46 1.72
C TRP A 3 7.53 3.33 1.37
N LYS A 4 7.34 3.62 0.08
CA LYS A 4 6.29 4.51 -0.42
C LYS A 4 5.21 3.75 -1.17
N THR A 5 5.58 2.65 -1.81
CA THR A 5 4.68 1.78 -2.56
C THR A 5 4.50 0.43 -1.89
N LEU A 6 3.38 -0.24 -2.15
CA LEU A 6 3.14 -1.57 -1.59
C LEU A 6 4.25 -2.57 -1.94
N GLU A 7 4.70 -2.57 -3.21
CA GLU A 7 5.74 -3.51 -3.65
C GLU A 7 7.09 -3.23 -3.00
N GLU A 8 7.44 -1.98 -2.72
CA GLU A 8 8.62 -1.64 -1.89
C GLU A 8 8.47 -2.18 -0.45
N GLY A 9 7.27 -2.05 0.13
CA GLY A 9 6.98 -2.59 1.47
C GLY A 9 7.10 -4.11 1.51
N ILE A 10 6.54 -4.81 0.52
CA ILE A 10 6.67 -6.27 0.37
C ILE A 10 8.12 -6.67 0.17
N GLN A 11 8.89 -5.94 -0.64
CA GLN A 11 10.31 -6.18 -0.83
C GLN A 11 11.08 -6.00 0.48
N LYS A 12 10.77 -4.94 1.25
CA LYS A 12 11.39 -4.70 2.55
C LYS A 12 11.09 -5.81 3.55
N LEU A 13 9.85 -6.29 3.57
CA LEU A 13 9.46 -7.43 4.41
C LEU A 13 10.30 -8.68 4.09
N ARG A 14 10.52 -8.96 2.80
CA ARG A 14 11.39 -10.07 2.35
C ARG A 14 12.85 -9.88 2.77
N GLU A 15 13.38 -8.67 2.63
CA GLU A 15 14.76 -8.34 3.08
C GLU A 15 14.93 -8.61 4.57
N VAL A 16 13.99 -8.15 5.39
CA VAL A 16 14.01 -8.40 6.84
C VAL A 16 13.88 -9.90 7.13
N ALA A 17 13.03 -10.62 6.39
CA ALA A 17 12.88 -12.07 6.53
C ALA A 17 14.21 -12.80 6.30
N VAL A 18 14.96 -12.42 5.25
CA VAL A 18 16.27 -13.00 4.95
C VAL A 18 17.26 -12.71 6.07
N LEU A 19 17.28 -11.49 6.61
CA LEU A 19 18.14 -11.13 7.73
C LEU A 19 17.79 -11.95 8.99
N GLU A 20 16.51 -12.06 9.34
CA GLU A 20 16.07 -12.85 10.49
C GLU A 20 16.36 -14.34 10.33
N VAL A 21 16.32 -14.88 9.11
CA VAL A 21 16.72 -16.27 8.82
C VAL A 21 18.23 -16.46 8.97
N LEU A 22 19.04 -15.56 8.40
CA LEU A 22 20.51 -15.65 8.43
C LEU A 22 21.08 -15.49 9.84
N PHE A 23 20.48 -14.60 10.64
CA PHE A 23 20.92 -14.29 12.00
C PHE A 23 20.07 -14.97 13.09
N GLY A 24 19.06 -15.75 12.70
CA GLY A 24 18.13 -16.42 13.59
C GLY A 24 18.67 -17.73 14.18
N ARG A 25 18.12 -18.17 15.32
CA ARG A 25 18.57 -19.35 16.08
C ARG A 25 17.94 -20.68 15.62
N GLY A 26 17.37 -20.75 14.41
CA GLY A 26 16.61 -21.90 13.92
C GLY A 26 17.19 -22.48 12.64
N GLY A 27 17.88 -23.63 12.73
CA GLY A 27 18.62 -24.24 11.62
C GLY A 27 17.78 -24.91 10.52
N GLN A 28 16.59 -24.42 10.17
CA GLN A 28 15.83 -25.00 9.05
C GLN A 28 14.90 -23.96 8.43
N HIS A 29 15.32 -23.44 7.28
CA HIS A 29 14.55 -22.49 6.50
C HIS A 29 14.59 -22.88 5.02
N ASP A 30 13.42 -22.88 4.38
CA ASP A 30 13.32 -22.90 2.93
C ASP A 30 13.99 -21.62 2.39
N ASN A 31 14.73 -21.72 1.29
CA ASN A 31 15.41 -20.57 0.67
C ASN A 31 14.42 -19.53 0.11
N ASP A 32 13.13 -19.87 0.01
CA ASP A 32 12.09 -18.94 -0.38
C ASP A 32 11.68 -18.01 0.78
N PRO A 33 11.98 -16.70 0.71
CA PRO A 33 11.61 -15.75 1.76
C PRO A 33 10.09 -15.64 1.96
N ASN A 34 9.26 -16.01 0.98
CA ASN A 34 7.79 -16.03 1.14
C ASN A 34 7.30 -17.02 2.19
N LYS A 35 8.06 -18.09 2.43
CA LYS A 35 7.66 -19.17 3.33
C LYS A 35 8.13 -18.95 4.76
N VAL A 36 8.97 -17.92 4.97
CA VAL A 36 9.40 -17.51 6.30
C VAL A 36 8.20 -17.02 7.09
N ARG A 37 8.07 -17.50 8.33
CA ARG A 37 7.03 -17.03 9.25
C ARG A 37 7.30 -15.57 9.62
N CYS A 38 6.29 -14.73 9.51
CA CYS A 38 6.38 -13.35 9.96
C CYS A 38 6.46 -13.31 11.48
N THR A 39 7.43 -12.54 11.98
CA THR A 39 7.55 -12.22 13.41
C THR A 39 6.86 -10.90 13.72
N GLY A 40 6.58 -10.63 15.00
CA GLY A 40 6.09 -9.34 15.43
C GLY A 40 7.03 -8.20 15.05
N GLN A 41 8.36 -8.44 15.07
CA GLN A 41 9.36 -7.44 14.68
C GLN A 41 9.28 -7.11 13.19
N MET A 42 9.11 -8.11 12.32
CA MET A 42 8.91 -7.89 10.88
C MET A 42 7.69 -7.03 10.60
N LEU A 43 6.55 -7.33 11.25
CA LEU A 43 5.31 -6.57 11.09
C LEU A 43 5.42 -5.15 11.65
N TRP A 44 6.07 -4.98 12.80
CA TRP A 44 6.32 -3.67 13.38
C TRP A 44 7.21 -2.82 12.47
N ASN A 45 8.30 -3.38 11.94
CA ASN A 45 9.17 -2.68 10.98
C ASN A 45 8.41 -2.25 9.73
N LEU A 46 7.54 -3.12 9.22
CA LEU A 46 6.71 -2.82 8.05
C LEU A 46 5.75 -1.65 8.34
N ALA A 47 5.06 -1.67 9.49
CA ALA A 47 4.13 -0.61 9.88
C ALA A 47 4.85 0.73 10.19
N ALA A 48 6.01 0.68 10.85
CA ALA A 48 6.75 1.87 11.26
C ALA A 48 7.44 2.59 10.09
N LEU A 49 7.82 1.85 9.05
CA LEU A 49 8.55 2.39 7.89
C LEU A 49 7.65 2.67 6.69
N GLY A 50 6.33 2.53 6.84
CA GLY A 50 5.36 2.61 5.75
C GLY A 50 4.42 3.81 5.82
N PRO A 51 3.57 3.98 4.79
CA PRO A 51 2.47 4.92 4.82
C PRO A 51 1.47 4.55 5.93
N SER A 52 0.98 5.57 6.65
CA SER A 52 0.08 5.40 7.79
C SER A 52 -1.21 4.63 7.47
N GLN A 53 -1.70 4.71 6.23
CA GLN A 53 -2.89 3.98 5.77
C GLN A 53 -2.77 2.46 5.91
N TYR A 54 -1.55 1.91 5.86
CA TYR A 54 -1.32 0.48 6.03
C TYR A 54 -1.08 0.10 7.50
N ALA A 55 -0.71 1.05 8.37
CA ALA A 55 -0.28 0.76 9.74
C ALA A 55 -1.36 0.06 10.57
N THR A 56 -2.59 0.57 10.53
CA THR A 56 -3.72 -0.05 11.25
C THR A 56 -4.01 -1.45 10.74
N PHE A 57 -4.01 -1.66 9.42
CA PHE A 57 -4.22 -2.98 8.83
C PHE A 57 -3.12 -3.96 9.24
N ILE A 58 -1.85 -3.55 9.17
CA ILE A 58 -0.71 -4.39 9.57
C ILE A 58 -0.81 -4.78 11.05
N ALA A 59 -1.25 -3.87 11.93
CA ALA A 59 -1.45 -4.16 13.35
C ALA A 59 -2.49 -5.25 13.63
N THR A 60 -3.43 -5.50 12.70
CA THR A 60 -4.40 -6.61 12.83
C THR A 60 -3.81 -7.98 12.48
N ILE A 61 -2.63 -8.02 11.87
CA ILE A 61 -1.94 -9.26 11.51
C ILE A 61 -1.26 -9.80 12.77
N HIS A 62 -1.83 -10.86 13.35
CA HIS A 62 -1.29 -11.47 14.56
C HIS A 62 -0.24 -12.53 14.20
N PRO A 63 1.05 -12.34 14.55
CA PRO A 63 2.12 -13.29 14.23
C PRO A 63 1.97 -14.62 15.00
N ASP A 64 1.48 -14.57 16.24
CA ASP A 64 1.49 -15.73 17.14
C ASP A 64 0.32 -16.70 16.95
N ASN A 65 -0.82 -16.22 16.41
CA ASN A 65 -2.05 -17.02 16.34
C ASN A 65 -2.20 -17.81 15.01
N ASN A 66 -1.58 -17.36 13.91
CA ASN A 66 -2.02 -17.74 12.56
C ASN A 66 -0.93 -18.32 11.63
N ARG A 67 0.29 -18.58 12.10
CA ARG A 67 1.41 -19.08 11.27
C ARG A 67 1.62 -18.25 9.98
N GLU A 68 1.34 -16.96 10.05
CA GLU A 68 1.40 -16.07 8.89
C GLU A 68 2.81 -16.07 8.31
N THR A 69 2.92 -16.25 7.00
CA THR A 69 4.19 -16.18 6.28
C THR A 69 4.33 -14.83 5.57
N VAL A 70 5.54 -14.47 5.17
CA VAL A 70 5.81 -13.28 4.35
C VAL A 70 4.93 -13.25 3.11
N GLY A 71 4.74 -14.39 2.44
CA GLY A 71 3.89 -14.50 1.26
C GLY A 71 2.41 -14.26 1.58
N SER A 72 1.92 -14.80 2.71
CA SER A 72 0.53 -14.57 3.16
C SER A 72 0.29 -13.09 3.49
N VAL A 73 1.21 -12.46 4.22
CA VAL A 73 1.14 -11.03 4.55
C VAL A 73 1.18 -10.17 3.28
N ALA A 74 2.06 -10.47 2.33
CA ALA A 74 2.10 -9.79 1.05
C ALA A 74 0.76 -9.89 0.29
N ASN A 75 0.14 -11.07 0.30
CA ASN A 75 -1.17 -11.27 -0.34
C ASN A 75 -2.28 -10.48 0.36
N LYS A 76 -2.31 -10.47 1.70
CA LYS A 76 -3.27 -9.67 2.48
C LYS A 76 -3.12 -8.18 2.19
N LEU A 77 -1.89 -7.68 2.07
CA LEU A 77 -1.65 -6.28 1.76
C LEU A 77 -2.12 -5.91 0.34
N ARG A 78 -1.93 -6.79 -0.66
CA ARG A 78 -2.46 -6.58 -2.02
C ARG A 78 -3.98 -6.57 -2.04
N ASN A 79 -4.61 -7.48 -1.30
CA ASN A 79 -6.07 -7.48 -1.13
C ASN A 79 -6.55 -6.18 -0.48
N TYR A 80 -5.86 -5.71 0.55
CA TYR A 80 -6.18 -4.45 1.22
C TYR A 80 -6.00 -3.24 0.28
N GLU A 81 -4.90 -3.19 -0.48
CA GLU A 81 -4.67 -2.15 -1.49
C GLU A 81 -5.82 -2.09 -2.51
N SER A 82 -6.26 -3.24 -3.02
CA SER A 82 -7.40 -3.31 -3.94
C SER A 82 -8.70 -2.78 -3.32
N ILE A 83 -8.91 -2.94 -2.01
CA ILE A 83 -10.11 -2.47 -1.31
C ILE A 83 -10.08 -0.94 -1.17
N ILE A 84 -8.92 -0.37 -0.84
CA ILE A 84 -8.79 1.07 -0.62
C ILE A 84 -8.61 1.86 -1.93
N SER A 85 -8.03 1.25 -2.98
CA SER A 85 -7.77 1.92 -4.25
C SER A 85 -9.03 2.20 -5.05
N GLY A 86 -10.04 1.33 -4.98
CA GLY A 86 -11.29 1.47 -5.74
C GLY A 86 -12.05 2.77 -5.43
N PRO A 87 -12.46 2.99 -4.17
CA PRO A 87 -13.13 4.23 -3.78
C PRO A 87 -12.28 5.47 -4.02
N MET A 88 -10.97 5.38 -3.80
CA MET A 88 -10.04 6.50 -4.01
C MET A 88 -9.98 6.90 -5.49
N GLN A 89 -9.85 5.94 -6.40
CA GLN A 89 -9.85 6.19 -7.85
C GLN A 89 -11.17 6.80 -8.32
N ALA A 90 -12.31 6.34 -7.79
CA ALA A 90 -13.61 6.90 -8.13
C ALA A 90 -13.74 8.38 -7.71
N GLN A 91 -13.29 8.72 -6.49
CA GLN A 91 -13.28 10.11 -6.03
C GLN A 91 -12.37 10.99 -6.89
N VAL A 92 -11.15 10.54 -7.20
CA VAL A 92 -10.24 11.26 -8.09
C VAL A 92 -10.86 11.46 -9.48
N SER A 93 -11.49 10.43 -10.05
CA SER A 93 -12.16 10.55 -11.35
C SER A 93 -13.33 11.52 -11.33
N ALA A 94 -14.10 11.57 -10.24
CA ALA A 94 -15.20 12.52 -10.08
C ALA A 94 -14.68 13.96 -10.02
N MET A 95 -13.65 14.22 -9.21
CA MET A 95 -13.01 15.53 -9.10
C MET A 95 -12.39 15.99 -10.43
N VAL A 96 -11.72 15.08 -11.16
CA VAL A 96 -11.18 15.38 -12.50
C VAL A 96 -12.30 15.72 -13.49
N LYS A 97 -13.45 15.04 -13.40
CA LYS A 97 -14.61 15.32 -14.25
C LYS A 97 -15.23 16.68 -13.92
N GLU A 98 -15.46 16.97 -12.65
CA GLU A 98 -15.98 18.27 -12.18
C GLU A 98 -15.09 19.42 -12.64
N LEU A 99 -13.77 19.32 -12.40
CA LEU A 99 -12.81 20.32 -12.84
C LEU A 99 -12.84 20.53 -14.37
N ARG A 100 -13.00 19.45 -15.16
CA ARG A 100 -13.12 19.56 -16.63
C ARG A 100 -14.39 20.28 -17.05
N GLU A 101 -15.51 20.05 -16.36
CA GLU A 101 -16.77 20.75 -16.68
C GLU A 101 -16.70 22.23 -16.27
N GLU A 102 -16.17 22.56 -15.09
CA GLU A 102 -15.94 23.96 -14.67
C GLU A 102 -15.07 24.73 -15.67
N MET A 103 -14.01 24.12 -16.18
CA MET A 103 -13.16 24.74 -17.21
C MET A 103 -13.90 24.98 -18.52
N ARG A 104 -14.81 24.09 -18.94
CA ARG A 104 -15.64 24.30 -20.13
C ARG A 104 -16.66 25.41 -19.93
N GLU A 105 -17.31 25.45 -18.77
CA GLU A 105 -18.28 26.50 -18.45
C GLU A 105 -17.61 27.88 -18.44
N LYS A 106 -16.42 27.99 -17.83
CA LYS A 106 -15.64 29.22 -17.83
C LYS A 106 -15.26 29.69 -19.24
N MET A 107 -14.81 28.77 -20.10
CA MET A 107 -14.50 29.08 -21.50
C MET A 107 -15.73 29.54 -22.29
N ARG A 108 -16.91 28.97 -22.02
CA ARG A 108 -18.18 29.38 -22.65
C ARG A 108 -18.65 30.75 -22.15
N GLY A 109 -18.49 31.03 -20.86
CA GLY A 109 -18.84 32.31 -20.24
C GLY A 109 -18.01 33.48 -20.79
N ASP A 110 -16.69 33.31 -20.91
CA ASP A 110 -15.81 34.33 -21.48
C ASP A 110 -16.07 34.60 -22.96
N SER A 111 -16.50 33.58 -23.72
CA SER A 111 -16.86 33.73 -25.14
C SER A 111 -18.17 34.50 -25.37
N SER A 112 -19.00 34.65 -24.32
CA SER A 112 -20.31 35.30 -24.40
C SER A 112 -20.26 36.81 -24.16
N GLN A 113 -19.13 37.36 -23.67
CA GLN A 113 -18.95 38.80 -23.40
C GLN A 113 -18.39 39.59 -24.59
N VAL A 114 -18.28 38.99 -25.78
CA VAL A 114 -17.83 39.68 -27.00
C VAL A 114 -19.05 39.95 -27.89
N GLU A 115 -19.86 40.95 -27.54
CA GLU A 115 -20.83 41.51 -28.50
C GLU A 115 -20.10 42.46 -29.47
N PRO A 116 -20.30 42.34 -30.79
CA PRO A 116 -19.71 43.25 -31.76
C PRO A 116 -20.49 44.57 -31.80
N VAL A 117 -19.75 45.69 -31.69
CA VAL A 117 -20.22 47.08 -31.86
C VAL A 117 -20.34 47.44 -33.34
#